data_AF-A0A9E8FKB7-F1
#
_entry.id   AF-A0A9E8FKB7-F1
#
_cell.length_a   1.000
_cell.length_b   1.000
_cell.length_c   1.000
_cell.angle_alpha   90.00
_cell.angle_beta   90.00
_cell.angle_gamma   90.00
#
_symmetry.space_group_name_H-M   'P 1'
#
loop_
_entity.id
_entity.type
_entity.pdbx_description
1 polymer ?
#
loop_
_entity_poly.entity_id
_entity_poly.type
_entity_poly.pdbx_seq_one_letter_code
_entity_poly.pdbx_strand_id
1 'polypeptide(L)' 'MDVLQEDFVRSVRKQGRHASATVSGQRLEGFLVGNKFVFPDPMDVLWRQAGPGEFRELRIWRK' A
#
# COMPACT_ATOMS: atom_id res chain seq x y z
N MET A 1 0.76 8.18 8.58
CA MET A 1 1.51 7.06 7.97
C MET A 1 2.36 6.37 9.04
N ASP A 2 2.17 5.07 9.22
CA ASP A 2 2.95 4.23 10.15
C ASP A 2 3.92 3.32 9.39
N VAL A 3 5.08 3.02 9.99
CA VAL A 3 6.06 2.05 9.48
C VAL A 3 5.63 0.64 9.88
N LEU A 4 5.59 -0.29 8.91
CA LEU A 4 5.11 -1.66 9.11
C LEU A 4 6.26 -2.65 9.41
N GLN A 5 6.01 -3.60 10.33
CA GLN A 5 6.92 -4.71 10.61
C GLN A 5 6.97 -5.71 9.44
N GLU A 6 8.13 -6.36 9.26
CA GLU A 6 8.39 -7.30 8.14
C GLU A 6 7.36 -8.45 8.05
N ASP A 7 6.93 -9.01 9.18
CA ASP A 7 5.95 -10.10 9.20
C ASP A 7 4.57 -9.68 8.68
N PHE A 8 4.19 -8.43 8.94
CA PHE A 8 2.97 -7.85 8.38
C PHE A 8 3.11 -7.69 6.87
N VAL A 9 4.23 -7.16 6.38
CA VAL A 9 4.51 -7.00 4.95
C VAL A 9 4.47 -8.33 4.21
N ARG A 10 5.03 -9.40 4.79
CA ARG A 10 4.95 -10.75 4.23
C ARG A 10 3.51 -11.25 4.09
N SER A 11 2.67 -10.95 5.08
CA SER A 11 1.25 -11.29 5.05
C SER A 11 0.49 -10.49 4.00
N VAL A 12 0.77 -9.18 3.89
CA VAL A 12 0.22 -8.28 2.87
C VAL A 12 0.58 -8.75 1.46
N ARG A 13 1.82 -9.16 1.21
CA ARG A 13 2.22 -9.69 -0.10
C ARG A 13 1.50 -10.98 -0.48
N LYS A 14 1.12 -11.81 0.51
CA LYS A 14 0.41 -13.08 0.27
C LYS A 14 -1.10 -12.90 0.07
N GLN A 15 -1.72 -12.01 0.84
CA GLN A 15 -3.19 -11.90 0.94
C GLN A 15 -3.75 -10.60 0.36
N GLY A 16 -2.92 -9.56 0.25
CA GLY A 16 -3.30 -8.27 -0.27
C GLY A 16 -3.57 -8.30 -1.77
N ARG A 17 -4.47 -7.44 -2.22
CA ARG A 17 -4.78 -7.30 -3.65
C ARG A 17 -3.81 -6.31 -4.26
N HIS A 18 -3.08 -6.72 -5.30
CA HIS A 18 -2.23 -5.78 -6.04
C HIS A 18 -3.04 -4.58 -6.51
N ALA A 19 -2.54 -3.39 -6.19
CA ALA A 19 -3.20 -2.15 -6.53
C ALA A 19 -2.19 -1.03 -6.70
N SER A 20 -2.59 0.02 -7.40
CA SER A 20 -1.91 1.31 -7.38
C SER A 20 -2.85 2.40 -6.89
N ALA A 21 -2.32 3.33 -6.11
CA ALA A 21 -3.07 4.47 -5.60
C ALA A 21 -2.19 5.72 -5.57
N THR A 22 -2.83 6.89 -5.61
CA THR A 22 -2.16 8.17 -5.47
C THR A 22 -2.16 8.55 -3.99
N VAL A 23 -0.97 8.64 -3.38
CA VAL A 23 -0.76 9.01 -1.97
C VAL A 23 0.07 10.28 -1.94
N SER A 24 -0.40 11.32 -1.25
CA SER A 24 0.29 12.62 -1.18
C SER A 24 0.73 13.19 -2.55
N GLY A 25 -0.05 12.95 -3.61
CA GLY A 25 0.24 13.42 -4.97
C GLY A 25 1.18 12.52 -5.79
N GLN A 26 1.65 11.41 -5.24
CA GLN A 26 2.50 10.44 -5.95
C GLN A 26 1.74 9.15 -6.22
N ARG A 27 1.84 8.66 -7.46
CA ARG A 27 1.29 7.36 -7.85
C ARG A 27 2.22 6.26 -7.33
N LEU A 28 1.71 5.42 -6.45
CA LEU A 28 2.46 4.33 -5.83
C LEU A 28 1.81 3.00 -6.13
N GLU A 29 2.64 1.98 -6.28
CA GLU A 29 2.21 0.59 -6.41
C GLU A 29 2.35 -0.12 -5.07
N GLY A 30 1.42 -1.03 -4.79
CA GLY A 30 1.39 -1.73 -3.53
C GLY A 30 0.23 -2.71 -3.46
N PHE A 31 -0.32 -2.83 -2.25
CA PHE A 31 -1.33 -3.81 -1.93
C PHE A 31 -2.48 -3.15 -1.17
N LEU A 32 -3.70 -3.45 -1.58
CA LEU A 32 -4.87 -3.12 -0.80
C LEU A 32 -5.19 -4.27 0.15
N VAL A 33 -5.25 -3.97 1.46
CA VAL A 33 -5.59 -4.91 2.52
C VAL A 33 -6.75 -4.33 3.32
N GLY A 34 -7.94 -4.91 3.15
CA GLY A 34 -9.17 -4.32 3.66
C GLY A 34 -9.42 -2.95 3.02
N ASN A 35 -9.43 -1.89 3.84
CA ASN A 35 -9.57 -0.49 3.43
C ASN A 35 -8.26 0.32 3.51
N LYS A 36 -7.13 -0.34 3.76
CA LYS A 36 -5.81 0.29 3.86
C LYS A 36 -4.98 -0.03 2.61
N PHE A 37 -4.26 0.97 2.13
CA PHE A 37 -3.31 0.82 1.04
C PHE A 37 -1.89 0.75 1.61
N VAL A 38 -1.18 -0.34 1.33
CA VAL A 38 0.15 -0.64 1.86
C VAL A 38 1.14 -0.61 0.70
N PHE A 39 2.20 0.18 0.82
CA PHE A 39 3.13 0.44 -0.27
C PHE A 39 4.58 0.53 0.24
N PRO A 40 5.57 0.16 -0.58
CA PRO A 40 6.97 0.44 -0.27
C PRO A 40 7.22 1.94 -0.42
N ASP A 41 7.95 2.52 0.52
CA ASP A 41 8.41 3.89 0.40
C ASP A 41 9.44 3.98 -0.74
N PRO A 42 9.28 4.86 -1.75
CA PRO A 42 10.28 4.99 -2.81
C PRO A 42 11.64 5.52 -2.33
N MET A 43 11.70 6.17 -1.17
CA MET A 43 12.95 6.73 -0.60
C MET A 43 13.63 5.80 0.42
N ASP A 44 12.97 4.71 0.84
CA ASP A 44 13.43 3.88 1.95
C ASP A 44 13.11 2.40 1.71
N VAL A 45 13.70 1.48 2.47
CA VAL A 45 13.37 0.04 2.39
C VAL A 45 12.11 -0.29 3.21
N LEU A 46 11.53 0.73 3.85
CA LEU A 46 10.40 0.61 4.75
C LEU A 46 9.06 0.57 4.02
N TRP A 47 8.12 -0.15 4.60
CA TRP A 47 6.75 -0.22 4.13
C TRP A 47 5.86 0.72 4.94
N ARG A 48 5.00 1.44 4.24
CA ARG A 48 4.03 2.35 4.84
C ARG A 48 2.61 1.91 4.54
N GLN A 49 1.67 2.38 5.37
CA GLN A 49 0.25 2.28 5.11
C GLN A 49 -0.40 3.67 5.00
N ALA A 50 -1.36 3.77 4.09
CA ALA A 50 -2.30 4.88 3.95
C ALA A 50 -3.72 4.37 4.25
N GLY A 51 -4.42 5.06 5.13
CA GLY A 51 -5.82 4.81 5.48
C GLY A 51 -6.81 5.52 4.54
N PRO A 52 -8.13 5.32 4.77
CA PRO A 52 -9.16 6.01 4.01
C PRO A 52 -8.98 7.53 4.06
N GLY A 53 -8.98 8.17 2.89
CA GLY A 53 -8.76 9.62 2.75
C GLY A 53 -7.30 10.02 2.52
N GLU A 54 -6.33 9.18 2.84
CA GLU A 54 -4.91 9.43 2.59
C GLU A 54 -4.45 8.97 1.19
N PHE A 55 -5.26 8.15 0.52
CA PHE A 55 -5.01 7.70 -0.85
C PHE A 55 -6.23 7.91 -1.76
N ARG A 56 -5.98 8.10 -3.05
CA ARG A 56 -6.99 8.35 -4.08
C ARG A 56 -6.71 7.55 -5.36
N GLU A 57 -7.66 7.53 -6.27
CA GLU A 57 -7.52 6.91 -7.60
C GLU A 57 -7.08 5.43 -7.54
N LEU A 58 -7.57 4.71 -6.54
CA LEU A 58 -7.22 3.31 -6.31
C LEU A 58 -7.59 2.46 -7.54
N ARG A 59 -6.59 1.78 -8.12
CA ARG A 59 -6.76 0.84 -9.22
C ARG A 59 -6.26 -0.52 -8.79
N ILE A 60 -7.20 -1.44 -8.60
CA ILE A 60 -6.89 -2.82 -8.23
C ILE A 60 -6.63 -3.61 -9.51
N TRP A 61 -5.51 -4.32 -9.56
CA TRP A 61 -5.23 -5.25 -10.64
C TRP A 61 -6.05 -6.51 -10.41
N ARG A 62 -6.95 -6.80 -11.35
CA ARG A 62 -7.61 -8.10 -11.41
C ARG A 62 -6.69 -9.00 -12.23
N LYS A 63 -6.27 -10.11 -11.63
CA LYS A 63 -5.52 -11.16 -12.31
C LYS A 63 -6.40 -11.85 -13.34
#